data_AF-A0A9E0EUM7-F1
#
_entry.id   AF-A0A9E0EUM7-F1
#
_cell.length_a   1.000
_cell.length_b   1.000
_cell.length_c   1.000
_cell.angle_alpha   90.00
_cell.angle_beta   90.00
_cell.angle_gamma   90.00
#
_symmetry.space_group_name_H-M   'P 1'
#
loop_
_entity.id
_entity.type
_entity.pdbx_description
1 polymer ?
#
loop_
_entity_poly.entity_id
_entity_poly.type
_entity_poly.pdbx_seq_one_letter_code
_entity_poly.pdbx_strand_id
1 'polypeptide(L)'
;MKIKKISVLIIVVALTGCFSYGDRHEAFINTHSGDVGNKIQSFRKRAPPSVGITQLSNGNFEEEWKSYGDCRFFYEFSPVTGIIVAWRFTGSKTDCIRRS
;
A
#
# COMPACT_ATOMS: atom_id res chain seq x y z
N MET A 1 10.14 -27.35 -60.96
CA MET A 1 10.00 -27.11 -59.50
C MET A 1 10.67 -25.78 -59.16
N LYS A 2 9.94 -24.79 -58.63
CA LYS A 2 10.47 -23.45 -58.28
C LYS A 2 10.47 -23.29 -56.76
N ILE A 3 11.66 -23.16 -56.16
CA ILE A 3 11.85 -22.96 -54.72
C ILE A 3 11.64 -21.47 -54.44
N LYS A 4 10.56 -21.11 -53.72
CA LYS A 4 10.30 -19.74 -53.26
C LYS A 4 11.16 -19.45 -52.03
N LYS A 5 12.02 -18.42 -52.13
CA LYS A 5 12.86 -17.93 -51.04
C LYS A 5 11.98 -17.23 -50.00
N ILE A 6 11.86 -17.83 -48.81
CA ILE A 6 11.20 -17.22 -47.66
C ILE A 6 12.18 -16.23 -47.03
N SER A 7 11.88 -14.94 -47.15
CA SER A 7 12.65 -13.86 -46.52
C SER A 7 12.20 -13.75 -45.07
N VAL A 8 13.09 -14.04 -44.14
CA VAL A 8 12.86 -13.94 -42.69
C VAL A 8 12.97 -12.48 -42.28
N LEU A 9 11.83 -11.85 -42.00
CA LEU A 9 11.72 -10.50 -41.48
C LEU A 9 11.98 -10.54 -39.96
N ILE A 10 13.17 -10.13 -39.52
CA ILE A 10 13.52 -10.00 -38.11
C ILE A 10 12.92 -8.68 -37.59
N ILE A 11 11.78 -8.77 -36.90
CA ILE A 11 11.18 -7.63 -36.19
C ILE A 11 11.89 -7.50 -34.84
N VAL A 12 12.79 -6.51 -34.74
CA VAL A 12 13.42 -6.11 -33.47
C VAL A 12 12.38 -5.32 -32.67
N VAL A 13 11.76 -5.98 -31.70
CA VAL A 13 10.88 -5.33 -30.71
C VAL A 13 11.77 -4.61 -29.70
N ALA A 14 11.93 -3.30 -29.89
CA ALA A 14 12.54 -2.42 -28.91
C ALA A 14 11.60 -2.30 -27.70
N LEU A 15 11.88 -3.09 -26.67
CA LEU A 15 11.31 -2.90 -25.33
C LEU A 15 11.89 -1.62 -24.73
N THR A 16 11.30 -0.48 -25.08
CA THR A 16 11.44 0.73 -24.28
C THR A 16 10.69 0.50 -22.97
N GLY A 17 11.42 -0.03 -21.98
CA GLY A 17 10.95 -0.08 -20.61
C GLY A 17 10.74 1.35 -20.13
N CYS A 18 9.49 1.81 -20.15
CA CYS A 18 9.07 2.96 -19.37
C CYS A 18 9.36 2.63 -17.90
N PHE A 19 10.44 3.18 -17.35
CA PHE A 19 10.66 3.25 -15.91
C PHE A 19 9.54 4.09 -15.33
N SER A 20 8.44 3.45 -14.90
CA SER A 20 7.44 4.10 -14.06
C SER A 20 8.14 4.50 -12.78
N TYR A 21 8.39 5.79 -12.63
CA TYR A 21 8.71 6.42 -11.36
C TYR A 21 7.58 6.03 -10.40
N GLY A 22 7.85 5.05 -9.52
CA GLY A 22 6.82 4.33 -8.77
C GLY A 22 5.85 5.28 -8.08
N ASP A 23 4.55 5.03 -8.24
CA ASP A 23 3.50 5.85 -7.64
C ASP A 23 3.71 5.87 -6.12
N ARG A 24 4.05 7.05 -5.57
CA ARG A 24 4.28 7.21 -4.12
C ARG A 24 3.05 6.80 -3.31
N HIS A 25 1.86 6.90 -3.90
CA HIS A 25 0.62 6.45 -3.28
C HIS A 25 0.52 4.93 -3.24
N GLU A 26 0.99 4.25 -4.28
CA GLU A 26 1.10 2.79 -4.28
C GLU A 26 2.10 2.32 -3.23
N ALA A 27 3.22 3.03 -3.05
CA ALA A 27 4.16 2.74 -1.97
C ALA A 27 3.52 2.90 -0.57
N PHE A 28 2.68 3.93 -0.38
CA PHE A 28 1.88 4.09 0.84
C PHE A 28 0.94 2.90 1.06
N ILE A 29 0.16 2.52 0.04
CA ILE A 29 -0.75 1.37 0.09
C ILE A 29 0.02 0.07 0.43
N ASN A 30 1.13 -0.18 -0.25
CA ASN A 30 1.94 -1.38 -0.06
C ASN A 30 2.56 -1.44 1.34
N THR A 31 3.00 -0.30 1.87
CA THR A 31 3.55 -0.21 3.23
C THR A 31 2.51 -0.62 4.26
N HIS A 32 1.34 0.00 4.23
CA HIS A 32 0.29 -0.27 5.22
C HIS A 32 -0.37 -1.64 5.02
N SER A 33 -0.44 -2.14 3.78
CA SER A 33 -0.89 -3.51 3.52
C SER A 33 0.08 -4.55 4.08
N GLY A 34 1.38 -4.27 4.04
CA GLY A 34 2.40 -5.12 4.64
C GLY A 34 2.36 -5.19 6.16
N ASP A 35 1.67 -4.27 6.83
CA ASP A 35 1.50 -4.33 8.29
C ASP A 35 0.40 -5.32 8.73
N VAL A 36 -0.48 -5.76 7.82
CA VAL A 36 -1.49 -6.79 8.14
C VAL A 36 -0.81 -8.10 8.51
N GLY A 37 -1.23 -8.70 9.61
CA GLY A 37 -0.60 -9.88 10.21
C GLY A 37 0.49 -9.56 11.23
N ASN A 38 0.95 -8.31 11.32
CA ASN A 38 1.92 -7.89 12.34
C ASN A 38 1.23 -7.41 13.63
N LYS A 39 2.01 -7.36 14.73
CA LYS A 39 1.54 -6.79 15.99
C LYS A 39 1.42 -5.27 15.89
N ILE A 40 0.27 -4.71 16.30
CA ILE A 40 0.03 -3.26 16.35
C ILE A 40 1.11 -2.53 17.19
N GLN A 41 1.63 -3.17 18.24
CA GLN A 41 2.68 -2.59 19.07
C GLN A 41 3.98 -2.33 18.29
N SER A 42 4.31 -3.14 17.28
CA SER A 42 5.49 -2.91 16.43
C SER A 42 5.33 -1.66 15.56
N PHE A 43 4.09 -1.33 15.18
CA PHE A 43 3.76 -0.09 14.50
C PHE A 43 3.81 1.10 15.47
N ARG A 44 3.15 1.00 16.64
CA ARG A 44 3.13 2.06 17.67
C ARG A 44 4.52 2.54 18.10
N LYS A 45 5.52 1.64 18.11
CA LYS A 45 6.92 1.98 18.44
C LYS A 45 7.60 2.91 17.44
N ARG A 46 7.12 2.94 16.18
CA ARG A 46 7.72 3.69 15.06
C ARG A 46 6.85 4.84 14.59
N ALA A 47 5.59 4.88 15.02
CA ALA A 47 4.60 5.84 14.56
C ALA A 47 4.44 7.02 15.53
N PRO A 48 4.10 8.22 15.03
CA PRO A 48 3.65 9.33 15.88
C PRO A 48 2.35 8.94 16.61
N PRO A 49 2.01 9.51 17.78
CA PRO A 49 0.84 9.11 18.57
C PRO A 49 -0.45 8.98 17.76
N SER A 50 -1.27 7.98 18.10
CA SER A 50 -2.58 7.78 17.47
C SER A 50 -3.55 8.92 17.80
N VAL A 51 -4.50 9.14 16.89
CA VAL A 51 -5.53 10.17 17.02
C VAL A 51 -6.67 9.68 17.91
N GLY A 52 -7.01 8.40 17.81
CA GLY A 52 -8.11 7.81 18.56
C GLY A 52 -8.18 6.30 18.40
N ILE A 53 -8.99 5.67 19.26
CA ILE A 53 -9.26 4.24 19.23
C ILE A 53 -10.75 4.01 19.46
N THR A 54 -11.35 3.14 18.64
CA THR A 54 -12.77 2.79 18.72
C THR A 54 -12.93 1.27 18.74
N GLN A 55 -13.81 0.75 19.59
CA GLN A 55 -14.16 -0.68 19.54
C GLN A 55 -15.22 -0.90 18.46
N LEU A 56 -14.99 -1.88 17.59
CA LEU A 56 -15.90 -2.27 16.52
C LEU A 56 -16.92 -3.31 17.01
N SER A 57 -18.02 -3.47 16.27
CA SER A 57 -19.10 -4.40 16.60
C SER A 57 -18.66 -5.87 16.60
N ASN A 58 -17.60 -6.21 15.85
CA ASN A 58 -17.01 -7.55 15.83
C ASN A 58 -16.07 -7.82 17.03
N GLY A 59 -15.91 -6.86 17.95
CA GLY A 59 -15.05 -6.95 19.12
C GLY A 59 -13.59 -6.55 18.89
N ASN A 60 -13.17 -6.28 17.65
CA ASN A 60 -11.86 -5.73 17.37
C ASN A 60 -11.78 -4.25 17.71
N PHE A 61 -10.56 -3.71 17.77
CA PHE A 61 -10.33 -2.27 17.89
C PHE A 61 -9.87 -1.71 16.55
N GLU A 62 -10.34 -0.52 16.24
CA GLU A 62 -9.82 0.30 15.15
C GLU A 62 -9.07 1.50 15.74
N GLU A 63 -7.79 1.65 15.39
CA GLU A 63 -6.95 2.76 15.82
C GLU A 63 -6.66 3.69 14.66
N GLU A 64 -6.99 4.97 14.84
CA GLU A 64 -6.83 6.03 13.85
C GLU A 64 -5.46 6.71 13.98
N TRP A 65 -4.86 7.00 12.84
CA TRP A 65 -3.58 7.70 12.73
C TRP A 65 -3.64 8.77 11.65
N LYS A 66 -2.91 9.86 11.89
CA LYS A 66 -2.75 10.95 10.92
C LYS A 66 -1.50 10.73 10.09
N SER A 67 -1.64 10.82 8.77
CA SER A 67 -0.53 10.89 7.82
C SER A 67 -0.33 12.36 7.36
N TYR A 68 0.06 12.59 6.12
CA TYR A 68 0.24 13.93 5.57
C TYR A 68 -1.11 14.56 5.17
N GLY A 69 -1.19 15.90 5.24
CA GLY A 69 -2.40 16.65 4.91
C GLY A 69 -3.62 16.16 5.70
N ASP A 70 -4.68 15.85 4.96
CA ASP A 70 -5.94 15.31 5.48
C ASP A 70 -6.01 13.78 5.43
N CYS A 71 -4.91 13.10 5.06
CA CYS A 71 -4.89 11.65 5.01
C CYS A 71 -4.93 11.04 6.42
N ARG A 72 -5.88 10.14 6.63
CA ARG A 72 -6.03 9.34 7.86
C ARG A 72 -6.00 7.87 7.47
N PHE A 73 -5.34 7.06 8.27
CA PHE A 73 -5.37 5.61 8.12
C PHE A 73 -5.74 4.96 9.43
N PHE A 74 -6.29 3.76 9.33
CA PHE A 74 -6.95 3.05 10.41
C PHE A 74 -6.44 1.62 10.38
N TYR A 75 -6.00 1.12 11.53
CA TYR A 75 -5.70 -0.30 11.70
C TYR A 75 -6.77 -0.95 12.55
N GLU A 76 -7.39 -1.99 12.01
CA GLU A 76 -8.20 -2.91 12.79
C GLU A 76 -7.28 -3.98 13.37
N PHE A 77 -7.35 -4.22 14.68
CA PHE A 77 -6.57 -5.25 15.35
C PHE A 77 -7.38 -6.01 16.38
N SER A 78 -7.03 -7.28 16.57
CA SER A 78 -7.64 -8.13 17.59
C SER A 78 -7.13 -7.74 18.99
N PRO A 79 -8.01 -7.52 19.98
CA PRO A 79 -7.57 -7.24 21.35
C PRO A 79 -6.88 -8.42 22.02
N VAL A 80 -7.17 -9.64 21.55
CA VAL A 80 -6.62 -10.88 22.13
C VAL A 80 -5.17 -11.08 21.71
N THR A 81 -4.88 -10.91 20.43
CA THR A 81 -3.55 -11.20 19.86
C THR A 81 -2.70 -9.95 19.64
N GLY A 82 -3.34 -8.77 19.58
CA GLY A 82 -2.72 -7.52 19.16
C GLY A 82 -2.32 -7.50 17.68
N ILE A 83 -2.80 -8.46 16.87
CA ILE A 83 -2.47 -8.57 15.44
C ILE A 83 -3.40 -7.67 14.63
N ILE A 84 -2.82 -6.93 13.68
CA ILE A 84 -3.53 -6.15 12.67
C ILE A 84 -4.21 -7.13 11.70
N VAL A 85 -5.53 -7.05 11.61
CA VAL A 85 -6.34 -7.94 10.75
C VAL A 85 -6.82 -7.25 9.49
N ALA A 86 -6.95 -5.93 9.52
CA ALA A 86 -7.31 -5.12 8.38
C ALA A 86 -6.75 -3.70 8.53
N TRP A 87 -6.73 -2.98 7.42
CA TRP A 87 -6.44 -1.56 7.41
C TRP A 87 -7.28 -0.86 6.36
N ARG A 88 -7.52 0.43 6.55
CA ARG A 88 -8.17 1.31 5.57
C ARG A 88 -7.62 2.72 5.70
N PHE A 89 -7.91 3.57 4.72
CA PHE A 89 -7.55 4.98 4.78
C PHE A 89 -8.63 5.87 4.16
N THR A 90 -8.58 7.15 4.50
CA THR A 90 -9.41 8.21 3.94
C THR A 90 -8.50 9.38 3.56
N GLY A 91 -8.83 10.08 2.49
CA GLY A 91 -8.03 11.19 1.94
C GLY A 91 -7.73 10.97 0.46
N SER A 92 -7.21 12.01 -0.19
CA SER A 92 -6.85 11.92 -1.61
C SER A 92 -5.51 11.20 -1.81
N LYS A 93 -5.25 10.71 -3.03
CA LYS A 93 -3.94 10.15 -3.41
C LYS A 93 -2.79 11.12 -3.09
N THR A 94 -3.02 12.42 -3.27
CA THR A 94 -2.03 13.47 -3.02
C THR A 94 -1.81 13.83 -1.56
N ASP A 95 -2.75 13.47 -0.67
CA ASP A 95 -2.59 13.66 0.77
C ASP A 95 -1.90 12.45 1.39
N CYS A 96 -2.18 11.24 0.89
CA CYS A 96 -1.59 10.00 1.37
C CYS A 96 -0.21 9.69 0.78
N ILE A 97 0.55 10.73 0.42
CA ILE A 97 1.94 10.60 -0.03
C ILE A 97 2.86 11.48 0.81
N ARG A 98 4.04 10.95 1.15
CA ARG A 98 5.09 11.74 1.77
C ARG A 98 5.57 12.80 0.77
N ARG A 99 5.29 14.07 1.07
CA ARG A 99 5.91 15.20 0.36
C ARG A 99 7.37 15.26 0.83
N SER A 100 8.27 15.04 -0.11
CA SER A 100 9.72 15.14 0.05
C SER A 100 10.13 16.60 0.11
#